data_AF-A0AAF0S9D7-F1
#
_entry.id   AF-A0AAF0S9D7-F1
#
_cell.length_a   1.000
_cell.length_b   1.000
_cell.length_c   1.000
_cell.angle_alpha   90.00
_cell.angle_beta   90.00
_cell.angle_gamma   90.00
#
_symmetry.space_group_name_H-M   'P 1'
#
loop_
_entity.id
_entity.type
_entity.pdbx_description
1 polymer ?
#
loop_
_entity_poly.entity_id
_entity_poly.type
_entity_poly.pdbx_seq_one_letter_code
_entity_poly.pdbx_strand_id
1 'polypeptide(L)'
;MLPEPGRPRALSSDLDDAEHLLTVTVGLARMTNRPAARARVLREALWFLWEQPRLPRPLLRSKYPNAYPWSPAAIARVRSGQPGGLVLEHLEPRVLLVSDLLARADEWTPATFAAELHRRAGAAVVTQEDDRKLTSAGFARAMPDVQDGPWARYTASGIDVAAFRPLSSASPAE
;
A
#
# COMPACT_ATOMS: atom_id res chain seq x y z
N MET A 1 7.68 -8.63 -18.96
CA MET A 1 8.23 -7.98 -17.75
C MET A 1 7.04 -7.47 -16.95
N LEU A 2 6.95 -7.75 -15.64
CA LEU A 2 5.83 -7.26 -14.82
C LEU A 2 5.98 -5.75 -14.56
N PRO A 3 4.87 -5.00 -14.39
CA PRO A 3 4.93 -3.58 -14.05
C PRO A 3 5.56 -3.36 -12.68
N GLU A 4 6.30 -2.26 -12.52
CA GLU A 4 6.77 -1.85 -11.19
C GLU A 4 5.58 -1.49 -10.28
N PRO A 5 5.63 -1.88 -9.00
CA PRO A 5 4.74 -1.35 -7.97
C PRO A 5 4.67 0.17 -7.96
N GLY A 6 3.52 0.73 -7.61
CA GLY A 6 3.42 2.14 -7.26
C GLY A 6 4.23 2.40 -6.00
N ARG A 7 5.14 3.38 -6.03
CA ARG A 7 6.00 3.71 -4.88
C ARG A 7 5.72 5.11 -4.36
N PRO A 8 5.79 5.31 -3.02
CA PRO A 8 5.80 6.66 -2.45
C PRO A 8 6.96 7.47 -3.03
N ARG A 9 6.73 8.77 -3.22
CA ARG A 9 7.80 9.71 -3.53
C ARG A 9 8.69 9.93 -2.32
N ALA A 10 9.98 10.14 -2.54
CA ALA A 10 10.85 10.73 -1.54
C ALA A 10 10.52 12.22 -1.37
N LEU A 11 10.49 12.69 -0.12
CA LEU A 11 10.34 14.10 0.24
C LEU A 11 11.52 14.55 1.10
N SER A 12 11.78 15.85 1.14
CA SER A 12 12.80 16.42 2.03
C SER A 12 12.47 16.23 3.51
N SER A 13 11.18 16.01 3.85
CA SER A 13 10.69 15.75 5.20
C SER A 13 10.72 14.27 5.60
N ASP A 14 11.27 13.36 4.77
CA ASP A 14 11.23 11.92 5.04
C ASP A 14 11.84 11.53 6.39
N LEU A 15 12.93 12.17 6.79
CA LEU A 15 13.56 11.85 8.07
C LEU A 15 12.72 12.34 9.26
N ASP A 16 12.22 13.58 9.19
CA ASP A 16 11.41 14.20 10.24
C ASP A 16 10.06 13.47 10.40
N ASP A 17 9.39 13.13 9.29
CA ASP A 17 8.14 12.38 9.29
C ASP A 17 8.34 10.97 9.87
N ALA A 18 9.48 10.32 9.56
CA ALA A 18 9.83 9.02 10.13
C ALA A 18 10.12 9.09 11.62
N GLU A 19 10.76 10.14 12.11
CA GLU A 19 11.01 10.36 13.55
C GLU A 19 9.70 10.51 14.33
N HIS A 20 8.77 11.34 13.83
CA HIS A 20 7.45 11.50 14.43
C HIS A 20 6.67 10.18 14.44
N LEU A 21 6.66 9.47 13.31
CA LEU A 21 5.96 8.20 13.20
C LEU A 21 6.59 7.09 14.05
N LEU A 22 7.91 7.08 14.20
CA LEU A 22 8.63 6.18 15.10
C LEU A 22 8.26 6.46 16.56
N THR A 23 8.19 7.73 16.96
CA THR A 23 7.73 8.13 18.30
C THR A 23 6.33 7.60 18.60
N VAL A 24 5.40 7.73 17.65
CA VAL A 24 4.05 7.13 17.75
C VAL A 24 4.14 5.60 17.86
N THR A 25 4.97 4.96 17.04
CA THR A 25 5.13 3.50 17.01
C THR A 25 5.63 2.95 18.36
N VAL A 26 6.66 3.56 18.95
CA VAL A 26 7.19 3.19 20.27
C VAL A 26 6.15 3.37 21.37
N GLY A 27 5.41 4.49 21.36
CA GLY A 27 4.31 4.72 22.30
C GLY A 27 3.23 3.63 22.21
N LEU A 28 2.84 3.27 20.98
CA LEU A 28 1.86 2.22 20.72
C LEU A 28 2.35 0.81 21.05
N ALA A 29 3.66 0.53 20.88
CA ALA A 29 4.26 -0.75 21.23
C ALA A 29 4.17 -1.03 22.74
N ARG A 30 4.33 0.01 23.56
CA ARG A 30 4.18 -0.06 25.03
C ARG A 30 2.74 -0.29 25.50
N MET A 31 1.74 -0.01 24.65
CA MET A 31 0.32 -0.27 24.95
C MET A 31 -0.05 -1.74 24.68
N THR A 32 0.28 -2.63 25.61
CA THR A 32 0.09 -4.09 25.44
C THR A 32 -1.35 -4.55 25.65
N ASN A 33 -2.18 -3.79 26.37
CA ASN A 33 -3.54 -4.18 26.75
C ASN A 33 -4.60 -3.96 25.66
N ARG A 34 -4.27 -3.36 24.51
CA ARG A 34 -5.22 -3.04 23.43
C ARG A 34 -4.64 -3.30 22.03
N PRO A 35 -4.33 -4.56 21.66
CA PRO A 35 -3.63 -4.90 20.42
C PRO A 35 -4.35 -4.43 19.13
N ALA A 36 -5.68 -4.53 19.09
CA ALA A 36 -6.45 -4.07 17.92
C ALA A 36 -6.46 -2.54 17.79
N ALA A 37 -6.52 -1.82 18.92
CA ALA A 37 -6.54 -0.36 18.92
C ALA A 37 -5.19 0.20 18.45
N ARG A 38 -4.07 -0.32 18.98
CA ARG A 38 -2.72 0.13 18.56
C ARG A 38 -2.49 -0.07 17.06
N ALA A 39 -2.89 -1.22 16.50
CA ALA A 39 -2.75 -1.49 15.08
C ALA A 39 -3.64 -0.58 14.22
N ARG A 40 -4.81 -0.16 14.73
CA ARG A 40 -5.64 0.83 14.05
C ARG A 40 -4.99 2.21 14.07
N VAL A 41 -4.53 2.68 15.22
CA VAL A 41 -3.88 4.00 15.34
C VAL A 41 -2.63 4.09 14.47
N LEU A 42 -1.78 3.06 14.47
CA LEU A 42 -0.58 3.06 13.64
C LEU A 42 -0.91 3.09 12.13
N ARG A 43 -1.97 2.40 11.69
CA ARG A 43 -2.44 2.47 10.30
C ARG A 43 -2.91 3.87 9.91
N GLU A 44 -3.60 4.58 10.78
CA GLU A 44 -4.00 5.96 10.50
C GLU A 44 -2.76 6.87 10.45
N ALA A 45 -1.84 6.74 11.41
CA ALA A 45 -0.60 7.52 11.43
C ALA A 45 0.26 7.29 10.19
N LEU A 46 0.45 6.03 9.78
CA LEU A 46 1.13 5.66 8.53
C LEU A 46 0.46 6.30 7.30
N TRP A 47 -0.88 6.34 7.27
CA TRP A 47 -1.58 6.90 6.12
C TRP A 47 -1.37 8.41 6.02
N PHE A 48 -1.61 9.15 7.10
CA PHE A 48 -1.61 10.61 7.08
C PHE A 48 -0.20 11.21 7.13
N LEU A 49 0.73 10.63 7.89
CA LEU A 49 2.08 11.16 8.06
C LEU A 49 3.04 10.67 6.98
N TRP A 50 2.85 9.43 6.49
CA TRP A 50 3.78 8.83 5.53
C TRP A 50 3.21 8.74 4.11
N GLU A 51 2.18 7.94 3.91
CA GLU A 51 1.75 7.50 2.58
C GLU A 51 1.09 8.62 1.77
N GLN A 52 0.08 9.30 2.34
CA GLN A 52 -0.74 10.29 1.62
C GLN A 52 0.07 11.48 1.07
N PRO A 53 1.00 12.11 1.82
CA PRO A 53 1.83 13.20 1.30
C PRO A 53 2.72 12.77 0.12
N ARG A 54 3.08 11.49 0.08
CA ARG A 54 4.03 10.90 -0.87
C ARG A 54 3.37 10.32 -2.12
N LEU A 55 2.04 10.37 -2.22
CA LEU A 55 1.33 9.91 -3.40
C LEU A 55 1.66 10.78 -4.63
N PRO A 56 2.11 10.20 -5.76
CA PRO A 56 2.43 10.99 -6.94
C PRO A 56 1.16 11.59 -7.55
N ARG A 57 1.24 12.87 -7.92
CA ARG A 57 0.14 13.59 -8.57
C ARG A 57 0.12 13.32 -10.08
N PRO A 58 -1.04 13.43 -10.75
CA PRO A 58 -2.37 13.73 -10.19
C PRO A 58 -3.03 12.55 -9.47
N LEU A 59 -3.98 12.85 -8.56
CA LEU A 59 -4.79 11.85 -7.86
C LEU A 59 -6.23 11.87 -8.36
N LEU A 60 -6.79 10.70 -8.69
CA LEU A 60 -8.22 10.52 -8.79
C LEU A 60 -8.84 10.49 -7.37
N ARG A 61 -9.89 11.28 -7.15
CA ARG A 61 -10.63 11.38 -5.88
C ARG A 61 -9.74 11.62 -4.65
N SER A 62 -8.65 12.38 -4.82
CA SER A 62 -7.70 12.73 -3.75
C SER A 62 -7.00 11.54 -3.08
N LYS A 63 -7.09 10.34 -3.65
CA LYS A 63 -6.56 9.10 -3.04
C LYS A 63 -5.81 8.19 -4.00
N TYR A 64 -6.19 8.13 -5.28
CA TYR A 64 -5.68 7.12 -6.21
C TYR A 64 -4.70 7.75 -7.21
N PRO A 65 -3.38 7.46 -7.13
CA PRO A 65 -2.41 8.05 -8.04
C PRO A 65 -2.56 7.53 -9.46
N ASN A 66 -2.63 8.45 -10.43
CA ASN A 66 -2.75 8.04 -11.84
C ASN A 66 -1.52 7.28 -12.34
N ALA A 67 -0.35 7.56 -11.76
CA ALA A 67 0.93 6.96 -12.14
C ALA A 67 1.15 5.54 -11.58
N TYR A 68 0.39 5.12 -10.56
CA TYR A 68 0.49 3.78 -10.00
C TYR A 68 -0.03 2.73 -10.99
N PRO A 69 0.27 1.43 -10.83
CA PRO A 69 -0.34 0.37 -11.63
C PRO A 69 -1.81 0.19 -11.25
N TRP A 70 -2.72 0.27 -12.23
CA TRP A 70 -4.15 0.02 -12.06
C TRP A 70 -4.54 -1.31 -12.66
N SER A 71 -5.42 -2.06 -12.00
CA SER A 71 -6.00 -3.28 -12.59
C SER A 71 -6.87 -2.92 -13.81
N PRO A 72 -6.97 -3.81 -14.81
CA PRO A 72 -7.85 -3.58 -15.96
C PRO A 72 -9.29 -3.27 -15.57
N ALA A 73 -9.82 -3.95 -14.54
CA ALA A 73 -11.15 -3.72 -14.01
C ALA A 73 -11.31 -2.34 -13.38
N ALA A 74 -10.29 -1.85 -12.66
CA ALA A 74 -10.29 -0.52 -12.06
C ALA A 74 -10.31 0.57 -13.16
N ILE A 75 -9.50 0.40 -14.21
CA ILE A 75 -9.47 1.31 -15.36
C ILE A 75 -10.84 1.34 -16.06
N ALA A 76 -11.41 0.17 -16.37
CA ALA A 76 -12.71 0.06 -17.02
C ALA A 76 -13.81 0.76 -16.20
N ARG A 77 -13.78 0.58 -14.88
CA ARG A 77 -14.74 1.19 -13.95
C ARG A 77 -14.64 2.73 -13.91
N VAL A 78 -13.43 3.30 -13.96
CA VAL A 78 -13.27 4.76 -14.04
C VAL A 78 -13.81 5.28 -15.37
N ARG A 79 -13.53 4.57 -16.48
CA ARG A 79 -13.98 4.96 -17.83
C ARG A 79 -15.49 4.88 -18.02
N SER A 80 -16.16 3.95 -17.34
CA SER A 80 -17.62 3.89 -17.35
C SER A 80 -18.29 4.97 -16.47
N GLY A 81 -17.52 5.88 -15.88
CA GLY A 81 -18.03 6.96 -15.03
C GLY A 81 -18.43 6.50 -13.62
N GLN A 82 -18.04 5.30 -13.19
CA GLN A 82 -18.41 4.74 -11.88
C GLN A 82 -17.19 4.54 -10.95
N PRO A 83 -16.46 5.57 -10.51
CA PRO A 83 -15.22 5.43 -9.73
C PRO A 83 -15.43 4.98 -8.26
N GLY A 84 -16.57 4.37 -7.94
CA GLY A 84 -16.83 3.72 -6.65
C GLY A 84 -16.13 2.36 -6.53
N GLY A 85 -15.98 1.86 -5.30
CA GLY A 85 -15.42 0.51 -5.08
C GLY A 85 -13.98 0.32 -5.60
N LEU A 86 -13.18 1.37 -5.62
CA LEU A 86 -11.73 1.29 -5.84
C LEU A 86 -11.02 1.10 -4.50
N VAL A 87 -9.87 0.43 -4.55
CA VAL A 87 -8.98 0.19 -3.41
C VAL A 87 -7.56 0.57 -3.81
N LEU A 88 -6.88 1.34 -2.97
CA LEU A 88 -5.43 1.47 -3.02
C LEU A 88 -4.88 0.35 -2.14
N GLU A 89 -4.41 -0.71 -2.79
CA GLU A 89 -4.04 -1.97 -2.14
C GLU A 89 -2.52 -2.06 -2.05
N HIS A 90 -2.02 -2.36 -0.85
CA HIS A 90 -0.60 -2.59 -0.61
C HIS A 90 -0.23 -4.01 -1.02
N LEU A 91 0.77 -4.14 -1.89
CA LEU A 91 1.23 -5.42 -2.42
C LEU A 91 1.69 -6.36 -1.31
N GLU A 92 2.33 -5.82 -0.27
CA GLU A 92 2.46 -6.52 1.01
C GLU A 92 1.28 -6.13 1.93
N PRO A 93 0.60 -7.10 2.58
CA PRO A 93 -0.49 -6.80 3.49
C PRO A 93 -0.04 -5.84 4.59
N ARG A 94 -0.73 -4.70 4.70
CA ARG A 94 -0.41 -3.64 5.68
C ARG A 94 -0.34 -4.14 7.13
N VAL A 95 -1.07 -5.20 7.46
CA VAL A 95 -1.03 -5.84 8.79
C VAL A 95 0.35 -6.43 9.11
N LEU A 96 1.09 -6.94 8.12
CA LEU A 96 2.44 -7.48 8.32
C LEU A 96 3.44 -6.35 8.61
N LEU A 97 3.36 -5.26 7.84
CA LEU A 97 4.14 -4.05 8.12
C LEU A 97 3.87 -3.55 9.54
N VAL A 98 2.61 -3.31 9.89
CA VAL A 98 2.21 -2.83 11.22
C VAL A 98 2.68 -3.77 12.34
N SER A 99 2.56 -5.08 12.14
CA SER A 99 3.01 -6.07 13.13
C SER A 99 4.51 -5.98 13.35
N ASP A 100 5.30 -5.92 12.26
CA ASP A 100 6.76 -5.84 12.31
C ASP A 100 7.25 -4.54 12.94
N LEU A 101 6.68 -3.40 12.55
CA LEU A 101 7.01 -2.09 13.13
C LEU A 101 6.76 -2.05 14.63
N LEU A 102 5.64 -2.62 15.10
CA LEU A 102 5.31 -2.68 16.53
C LEU A 102 6.19 -3.68 17.29
N ALA A 103 6.51 -4.83 16.70
CA ALA A 103 7.32 -5.86 17.35
C ALA A 103 8.76 -5.41 17.57
N ARG A 104 9.29 -4.60 16.65
CA ARG A 104 10.69 -4.16 16.63
C ARG A 104 10.84 -2.67 16.95
N ALA A 105 9.87 -2.10 17.66
CA ALA A 105 9.76 -0.64 17.83
C ALA A 105 11.03 0.01 18.40
N ASP A 106 11.76 -0.69 19.28
CA ASP A 106 12.99 -0.20 19.92
C ASP A 106 14.27 -0.46 19.09
N GLU A 107 14.16 -1.17 17.95
CA GLU A 107 15.31 -1.47 17.06
C GLU A 107 15.50 -0.44 15.95
N TRP A 108 14.48 0.39 15.70
CA TRP A 108 14.49 1.31 14.58
C TRP A 108 15.23 2.61 14.91
N THR A 109 16.01 3.09 13.96
CA THR A 109 16.36 4.50 13.84
C THR A 109 15.41 5.19 12.85
N PRO A 110 15.23 6.53 12.90
CA PRO A 110 14.42 7.24 11.91
C PRO A 110 14.83 6.93 10.45
N ALA A 111 16.13 6.83 10.17
CA ALA A 111 16.64 6.51 8.84
C ALA A 111 16.27 5.09 8.38
N THR A 112 16.48 4.08 9.24
CA THR A 112 16.11 2.69 8.91
C THR A 112 14.60 2.50 8.81
N PHE A 113 13.83 3.24 9.61
CA PHE A 113 12.38 3.24 9.59
C PHE A 113 11.86 3.81 8.26
N ALA A 114 12.34 4.98 7.86
CA ALA A 114 12.04 5.61 6.56
C ALA A 114 12.35 4.68 5.39
N ALA A 115 13.53 4.06 5.39
CA ALA A 115 13.95 3.12 4.35
C ALA A 115 12.99 1.93 4.23
N GLU A 116 12.56 1.38 5.36
CA GLU A 116 11.64 0.24 5.39
C GLU A 116 10.24 0.62 4.89
N LEU A 117 9.75 1.80 5.25
CA LEU A 117 8.46 2.30 4.75
C LEU A 117 8.49 2.51 3.24
N HIS A 118 9.55 3.08 2.68
CA HIS A 118 9.71 3.20 1.22
C HIS A 118 9.77 1.84 0.52
N ARG A 119 10.45 0.87 1.13
CA ARG A 119 10.59 -0.48 0.58
C ARG A 119 9.26 -1.23 0.54
N ARG A 120 8.42 -1.09 1.57
CA ARG A 120 7.21 -1.93 1.77
C ARG A 120 5.89 -1.25 1.41
N ALA A 121 5.86 0.07 1.26
CA ALA A 121 4.64 0.80 0.88
C ALA A 121 4.31 0.71 -0.64
N GLY A 122 4.78 -0.34 -1.31
CA GLY A 122 4.42 -0.63 -2.71
C GLY A 122 2.92 -0.90 -2.83
N ALA A 123 2.26 -0.26 -3.78
CA ALA A 123 0.81 -0.36 -3.94
C ALA A 123 0.34 -0.39 -5.40
N ALA A 124 -0.89 -0.88 -5.58
CA ALA A 124 -1.63 -0.84 -6.84
C ALA A 124 -3.04 -0.32 -6.60
N VAL A 125 -3.69 0.16 -7.66
CA VAL A 125 -5.11 0.54 -7.61
C VAL A 125 -5.95 -0.55 -8.23
N VAL A 126 -6.83 -1.13 -7.44
CA VAL A 126 -7.65 -2.29 -7.83
C VAL A 126 -9.12 -2.03 -7.53
N THR A 127 -9.99 -2.93 -7.98
CA THR A 127 -11.39 -2.92 -7.56
C THR A 127 -11.56 -3.64 -6.22
N GLN A 128 -12.65 -3.38 -5.50
CA GLN A 128 -13.03 -4.21 -4.35
C GLN A 128 -13.23 -5.68 -4.75
N GLU A 129 -13.63 -5.97 -5.98
CA GLU A 129 -13.73 -7.34 -6.49
C GLU A 129 -12.35 -8.02 -6.56
N ASP A 130 -11.32 -7.31 -7.02
CA ASP A 130 -9.95 -7.81 -7.06
C ASP A 130 -9.38 -8.02 -5.63
N ASP A 131 -9.62 -7.07 -4.71
CA ASP A 131 -9.24 -7.19 -3.30
C ASP A 131 -9.92 -8.39 -2.61
N ARG A 132 -11.20 -8.66 -2.95
CA ARG A 132 -11.90 -9.87 -2.52
C ARG A 132 -11.27 -11.15 -3.05
N LYS A 133 -10.72 -11.17 -4.28
CA LYS A 133 -10.00 -12.34 -4.80
C LYS A 133 -8.75 -12.64 -3.97
N LEU A 134 -7.96 -11.61 -3.65
CA LEU A 134 -6.80 -11.76 -2.76
C LEU A 134 -7.21 -12.31 -1.39
N THR A 135 -8.33 -11.82 -0.85
CA THR A 135 -8.88 -12.28 0.43
C THR A 135 -9.34 -13.73 0.37
N SER A 136 -10.11 -14.10 -0.64
CA SER A 136 -10.62 -15.47 -0.84
C SER A 136 -9.49 -16.48 -1.09
N ALA A 137 -8.38 -16.04 -1.68
CA ALA A 137 -7.17 -16.85 -1.85
C ALA A 137 -6.34 -17.00 -0.55
N GLY A 138 -6.78 -16.41 0.57
CA GLY A 138 -6.09 -16.48 1.86
C GLY A 138 -5.02 -15.42 2.09
N PHE A 139 -4.83 -14.49 1.15
CA PHE A 139 -3.73 -13.52 1.18
C PHE A 139 -4.14 -12.13 1.69
N ALA A 140 -5.25 -12.01 2.41
CA ALA A 140 -5.64 -10.73 3.05
C ALA A 140 -4.64 -10.27 4.12
N ARG A 141 -3.95 -11.22 4.76
CA ARG A 141 -3.06 -10.97 5.91
C ARG A 141 -1.74 -11.75 5.84
N ALA A 142 -1.45 -12.36 4.70
CA ALA A 142 -0.32 -13.25 4.54
C ALA A 142 0.29 -13.08 3.14
N MET A 143 1.59 -13.39 3.04
CA MET A 143 2.28 -13.60 1.78
C MET A 143 2.22 -15.10 1.42
N PRO A 144 2.28 -15.46 0.12
CA PRO A 144 2.50 -16.85 -0.28
C PRO A 144 3.87 -17.35 0.21
N ASP A 145 4.00 -18.67 0.37
CA ASP A 145 5.26 -19.30 0.82
C ASP A 145 6.41 -19.03 -0.17
N VAL A 146 6.11 -19.08 -1.47
CA VAL A 146 7.04 -18.69 -2.54
C VAL A 146 6.78 -17.24 -2.91
N GLN A 147 7.69 -16.36 -2.52
CA GLN A 147 7.61 -14.93 -2.81
C GLN A 147 8.46 -14.58 -4.03
N ASP A 148 7.88 -14.76 -5.22
CA ASP A 148 8.53 -14.36 -6.47
C ASP A 148 8.23 -12.88 -6.80
N GLY A 149 8.90 -11.98 -6.08
CA GLY A 149 8.79 -10.54 -6.26
C GLY A 149 7.56 -9.88 -5.61
N PRO A 150 7.37 -8.56 -5.83
CA PRO A 150 6.37 -7.77 -5.11
C PRO A 150 4.92 -8.16 -5.45
N TRP A 151 4.69 -8.82 -6.59
CA TRP A 151 3.38 -9.22 -7.07
C TRP A 151 2.98 -10.66 -6.70
N ALA A 152 3.74 -11.31 -5.81
CA ALA A 152 3.55 -12.72 -5.48
C ALA A 152 2.10 -13.05 -5.06
N ARG A 153 1.46 -12.20 -4.23
CA ARG A 153 0.05 -12.37 -3.81
C ARG A 153 -0.94 -12.37 -4.98
N TYR A 154 -0.71 -11.50 -5.96
CA TYR A 154 -1.60 -11.34 -7.10
C TYR A 154 -1.48 -12.56 -8.03
N THR A 155 -0.25 -12.98 -8.32
CA THR A 155 0.04 -14.16 -9.13
C THR A 155 -0.53 -15.43 -8.47
N ALA A 156 -0.32 -15.60 -7.17
CA ALA A 156 -0.87 -16.73 -6.41
C ALA A 156 -2.41 -16.73 -6.34
N SER A 157 -3.05 -15.56 -6.52
CA SER A 157 -4.50 -15.42 -6.56
C SER A 157 -5.09 -15.53 -7.98
N GLY A 158 -4.27 -15.85 -8.99
CA GLY A 158 -4.70 -15.94 -10.38
C GLY A 158 -5.05 -14.59 -11.03
N ILE A 159 -4.54 -13.48 -10.49
CA ILE A 159 -4.72 -12.16 -11.10
C ILE A 159 -3.64 -11.94 -12.15
N ASP A 160 -4.05 -11.58 -13.38
CA ASP A 160 -3.12 -11.21 -14.45
C ASP A 160 -2.47 -9.85 -14.18
N VAL A 161 -1.25 -9.90 -13.66
CA VAL A 161 -0.45 -8.72 -13.31
C VAL A 161 0.14 -8.04 -14.55
N ALA A 162 0.37 -8.77 -15.64
CA ALA A 162 0.97 -8.20 -16.84
C ALA A 162 0.04 -7.16 -17.51
N ALA A 163 -1.27 -7.24 -17.24
CA ALA A 163 -2.25 -6.29 -17.74
C ALA A 163 -2.36 -4.99 -16.92
N PHE A 164 -1.70 -4.88 -15.77
CA PHE A 164 -1.73 -3.67 -14.95
C PHE A 164 -0.95 -2.54 -15.62
N ARG A 165 -1.52 -1.33 -15.58
CA ARG A 165 -0.90 -0.15 -16.20
C ARG A 165 -1.33 1.17 -15.53
N PRO A 166 -0.55 2.26 -15.66
CA PRO A 166 -0.97 3.57 -15.20
C PRO A 166 -2.28 4.03 -15.83
N LEU A 167 -3.11 4.75 -15.07
CA LEU A 167 -4.36 5.32 -15.60
C LEU A 167 -4.08 6.31 -16.75
N SER A 168 -2.95 7.03 -16.70
CA SER A 168 -2.52 7.97 -17.75
C SER A 168 -2.12 7.31 -19.07
N SER A 169 -1.63 6.06 -19.03
CA SER A 169 -1.29 5.29 -20.24
C SER A 169 -2.51 4.77 -20.99
N ALA A 170 -3.68 4.94 -20.39
CA ALA A 170 -4.92 4.42 -20.89
C ALA A 170 -5.59 5.53 -21.72
N SER A 171 -5.22 5.71 -23.00
CA SER A 171 -5.91 6.63 -23.93
C SER A 171 -7.43 6.52 -23.79
N PRO A 172 -8.17 7.63 -23.76
CA PRO A 172 -9.63 7.56 -23.91
C PRO A 172 -9.90 6.71 -25.16
N ALA A 173 -10.83 5.76 -25.07
CA ALA A 173 -11.42 5.24 -26.29
C ALA A 173 -12.11 6.43 -26.94
N GLU A 174 -11.61 6.85 -28.10
CA GLU A 174 -12.34 7.74 -29.02
C GLU A 174 -13.64 7.07 -29.48
#